data_AF-A0A5B7DWE4-F1
#
_entry.id   AF-A0A5B7DWE4-F1
#
_cell.length_a   1.000
_cell.length_b   1.000
_cell.length_c   1.000
_cell.angle_alpha   90.00
_cell.angle_beta   90.00
_cell.angle_gamma   90.00
#
_symmetry.space_group_name_H-M   'P 1'
#
loop_
_entity.id
_entity.type
_entity.pdbx_description
1 polymer ?
#
loop_
_entity_poly.entity_id
_entity_poly.type
_entity_poly.pdbx_seq_one_letter_code
_entity_poly.pdbx_strand_id
1 'polypeptide(L)'
;MVRLCGLNCMAQSAETAELEGEGEATSVPVSLEVEVKEGNNQGLITQALLVGDLESAVDLCLKDGMYPHALTLAAHAGPHLFEKTRDSVLKRVDGSLASLVGAVVRGDLTTIATTTKLSNWKEALVAILTYCSNEQFSQLAEALGERLEAKGDSEALLSAMICYVCAGSLEKCVSCWIKTRPSTNKPQDLQDLVEIIMGLQRSLSCAGHSVNLSEGSTVSSLLCQYASLLAAQGVLRTAVSYLNSATHGEMAALRDRLYRALGYPTGSSTATPATSHQTNQRRTSTPHAYGQPQVSSALLSDFYRVD
;
A
#
# COMPACT_ATOMS: atom_id res chain seq x y z
N MET A 1 14.14 -5.03 -3.67
CA MET A 1 14.01 -3.64 -4.14
C MET A 1 14.58 -3.36 -5.53
N VAL A 2 15.48 -4.18 -6.09
CA VAL A 2 16.16 -3.87 -7.39
C VAL A 2 15.39 -4.33 -8.65
N ARG A 3 14.18 -4.90 -8.53
CA ARG A 3 13.33 -5.24 -9.70
C ARG A 3 12.20 -4.26 -10.00
N LEU A 4 12.03 -3.19 -9.21
CA LEU A 4 10.86 -2.30 -9.31
C LEU A 4 10.98 -1.14 -10.34
N CYS A 5 12.11 -0.99 -11.04
CA CYS A 5 12.26 0.09 -12.04
C CYS A 5 12.65 -0.38 -13.46
N GLY A 6 12.78 -1.69 -13.71
CA GLY A 6 13.49 -2.16 -14.91
C GLY A 6 12.80 -3.16 -15.83
N LEU A 7 11.60 -3.66 -15.51
CA LEU A 7 11.00 -4.76 -16.29
C LEU A 7 9.69 -4.43 -17.00
N ASN A 8 9.17 -3.20 -16.87
CA ASN A 8 7.87 -2.86 -17.47
C ASN A 8 7.94 -1.98 -18.73
N CYS A 9 9.09 -1.95 -19.42
CA CYS A 9 9.26 -1.23 -20.70
C CYS A 9 9.24 -2.15 -21.93
N MET A 10 8.71 -3.38 -21.81
CA MET A 10 8.62 -4.33 -22.94
C MET A 10 7.20 -4.83 -23.24
N ALA A 11 6.16 -4.12 -22.79
CA ALA A 11 4.77 -4.43 -23.14
C ALA A 11 4.14 -3.36 -24.04
N GLN A 12 4.88 -2.89 -25.05
CA GLN A 12 4.28 -2.26 -26.24
C GLN A 12 5.31 -2.15 -27.37
N SER A 13 5.56 -3.27 -28.01
CA SER A 13 5.84 -3.34 -29.43
C SER A 13 5.36 -4.71 -29.86
N ALA A 14 4.12 -4.78 -30.33
CA ALA A 14 3.73 -5.82 -31.26
C ALA A 14 4.46 -5.50 -32.57
N GLU A 15 5.77 -5.72 -32.55
CA GLU A 15 6.58 -5.86 -33.74
C GLU A 15 6.17 -7.22 -34.30
N THR A 16 5.45 -7.17 -35.40
CA THR A 16 5.24 -8.32 -36.28
C THR A 16 6.61 -8.76 -36.75
N ALA A 17 7.28 -9.57 -35.94
CA ALA A 17 8.41 -10.36 -36.37
C ALA A 17 7.86 -11.35 -37.40
N GLU A 18 8.06 -11.02 -38.66
CA GLU A 18 8.06 -11.98 -39.76
C GLU A 18 9.03 -13.10 -39.35
N LEU A 19 8.47 -14.20 -38.83
CA LEU A 19 9.20 -15.42 -38.66
C LEU A 19 9.35 -16.04 -40.04
N GLU A 20 10.41 -15.64 -40.75
CA GLU A 20 11.01 -16.48 -41.77
C GLU A 20 11.55 -17.74 -41.08
N GLY A 21 10.66 -18.71 -40.90
CA GLY A 21 11.03 -20.07 -40.56
C GLY A 21 11.43 -20.79 -41.83
N GLU A 22 12.73 -20.96 -42.05
CA GLU A 22 13.25 -22.11 -42.80
C GLU A 22 12.91 -23.38 -42.02
N GLY A 23 11.67 -23.82 -42.15
CA GLY A 23 11.19 -25.11 -41.71
C GLY A 23 11.17 -26.04 -42.90
N GLU A 24 12.11 -26.98 -42.94
CA GLU A 24 12.09 -28.13 -43.83
C GLU A 24 10.74 -28.84 -43.68
N ALA A 25 9.85 -28.55 -44.63
CA ALA A 25 8.51 -29.12 -44.70
C ALA A 25 8.65 -30.60 -45.03
N THR A 26 8.75 -31.44 -44.00
CA THR A 26 8.41 -32.85 -44.13
C THR A 26 6.94 -32.90 -44.50
N SER A 27 6.67 -32.96 -45.80
CA SER A 27 5.34 -33.04 -46.38
C SER A 27 4.72 -34.38 -45.98
N VAL A 28 4.13 -34.44 -44.78
CA VAL A 28 3.27 -35.55 -44.41
C VAL A 28 2.09 -35.49 -45.38
N PRO A 29 1.85 -36.54 -46.19
CA PRO A 29 0.74 -36.53 -47.13
C PRO A 29 -0.57 -36.41 -46.37
N VAL A 30 -1.37 -35.41 -46.73
CA VAL A 30 -2.71 -35.22 -46.16
C VAL A 30 -3.63 -36.28 -46.76
N SER A 31 -3.81 -37.39 -46.05
CA SER A 31 -4.78 -38.43 -46.42
C SER A 31 -6.17 -38.04 -45.93
N LEU A 32 -7.07 -37.69 -46.85
CA LEU A 32 -8.48 -37.44 -46.57
C LEU A 32 -9.24 -38.78 -46.50
N GLU A 33 -8.95 -39.59 -45.49
CA GLU A 33 -9.77 -40.78 -45.20
C GLU A 33 -11.01 -40.36 -44.42
N VAL A 34 -12.08 -40.04 -45.16
CA VAL A 34 -13.41 -39.77 -44.58
C VAL A 34 -14.07 -41.11 -44.28
N GLU A 35 -13.55 -41.86 -43.30
CA GLU A 35 -14.28 -43.01 -42.75
C GLU A 35 -15.35 -42.49 -41.77
N VAL A 36 -16.57 -42.25 -42.27
CA VAL A 36 -17.75 -42.04 -41.42
C VAL A 36 -18.16 -43.38 -40.82
N LYS A 37 -17.43 -43.83 -39.79
CA LYS A 37 -17.92 -44.88 -38.89
C LYS A 37 -18.87 -44.24 -37.88
N GLU A 38 -20.08 -44.79 -37.77
CA GLU A 38 -21.07 -44.41 -36.75
C GLU A 38 -20.42 -44.52 -35.36
N GLY A 39 -20.11 -43.38 -34.75
CA GLY A 39 -19.44 -43.29 -33.45
C GLY A 39 -18.09 -42.56 -33.44
N ASN A 40 -17.50 -42.21 -34.59
CA ASN A 40 -16.26 -41.43 -34.65
C ASN A 40 -16.55 -39.99 -35.10
N ASN A 41 -16.39 -39.02 -34.19
CA ASN A 41 -16.63 -37.60 -34.47
C ASN A 41 -15.66 -37.01 -35.53
N GLN A 42 -14.61 -37.75 -35.91
CA GLN A 42 -13.65 -37.34 -36.93
C GLN A 42 -14.27 -37.15 -38.33
N GLY A 43 -15.27 -37.93 -38.70
CA GLY A 43 -15.99 -37.73 -39.98
C GLY A 43 -16.74 -36.39 -40.01
N LEU A 44 -17.30 -35.98 -38.88
CA LEU A 44 -18.01 -34.70 -38.74
C LEU A 44 -17.02 -33.52 -38.70
N ILE A 45 -15.88 -33.69 -38.03
CA ILE A 45 -14.81 -32.67 -37.98
C ILE A 45 -14.25 -32.43 -39.39
N THR A 46 -13.93 -33.49 -40.14
CA THR A 46 -13.44 -33.36 -41.52
C THR A 46 -14.47 -32.70 -42.43
N GLN A 47 -15.75 -33.06 -42.30
CA GLN A 47 -16.82 -32.39 -43.04
C GLN A 47 -16.92 -30.88 -42.70
N ALA A 48 -16.88 -30.51 -41.42
CA ALA A 48 -16.93 -29.11 -40.99
C ALA A 48 -15.74 -28.30 -41.56
N LEU A 49 -14.54 -28.90 -41.57
CA LEU A 49 -13.34 -28.30 -42.16
C LEU A 49 -13.48 -28.12 -43.68
N LEU A 50 -14.05 -29.10 -44.40
CA LEU A 50 -14.28 -29.00 -45.85
C LEU A 50 -15.32 -27.93 -46.23
N VAL A 51 -16.31 -27.70 -45.36
CA VAL A 51 -17.32 -26.64 -45.53
C VAL A 51 -16.76 -25.26 -45.16
N GLY A 52 -15.66 -25.21 -44.39
CA GLY A 52 -15.06 -23.98 -43.89
C GLY A 52 -15.69 -23.47 -42.60
N ASP A 53 -16.49 -24.27 -41.91
CA ASP A 53 -17.08 -23.93 -40.61
C ASP A 53 -16.12 -24.31 -39.47
N LEU A 54 -15.22 -23.37 -39.15
CA LEU A 54 -14.22 -23.54 -38.11
C LEU A 54 -14.81 -23.54 -36.69
N GLU A 55 -15.94 -22.86 -36.45
CA GLU A 55 -16.56 -22.80 -35.12
C GLU A 55 -17.12 -24.17 -34.73
N SER A 56 -17.88 -24.81 -35.62
CA SER A 56 -18.41 -26.15 -35.40
C SER A 56 -17.29 -27.19 -35.28
N ALA A 57 -16.23 -27.07 -36.09
CA ALA A 57 -15.08 -27.96 -36.02
C ALA A 57 -14.39 -27.89 -34.64
N VAL A 58 -14.18 -26.69 -34.10
CA VAL A 58 -13.57 -26.49 -32.78
C VAL A 58 -14.47 -27.05 -31.67
N ASP A 59 -15.78 -26.81 -31.72
CA ASP A 59 -16.72 -27.33 -30.73
C ASP A 59 -16.77 -28.87 -30.71
N LEU A 60 -16.66 -29.51 -31.88
CA LEU A 60 -16.53 -30.96 -32.00
C LEU A 60 -15.20 -31.46 -31.43
N CYS A 61 -14.07 -30.81 -31.75
CA CYS A 61 -12.77 -31.16 -31.18
C CYS A 61 -12.74 -31.03 -29.64
N LEU A 62 -13.41 -30.01 -29.08
CA LEU A 62 -13.55 -29.84 -27.63
C LEU A 62 -14.34 -30.99 -27.00
N LYS A 63 -15.45 -31.42 -27.62
CA LYS A 63 -16.27 -32.55 -27.14
C LYS A 63 -15.50 -33.87 -27.16
N ASP A 64 -14.66 -34.08 -28.17
CA ASP A 64 -13.81 -35.27 -28.31
C ASP A 64 -12.55 -35.25 -27.43
N GLY A 65 -12.30 -34.16 -26.70
CA GLY A 65 -11.10 -34.02 -25.85
C GLY A 65 -9.79 -33.78 -26.64
N MET A 66 -9.87 -33.49 -27.94
CA MET A 66 -8.72 -33.17 -28.79
C MET A 66 -8.31 -31.70 -28.66
N TYR A 67 -7.88 -31.30 -27.46
CA TYR A 67 -7.55 -29.91 -27.15
C TYR A 67 -6.46 -29.29 -28.05
N PRO A 68 -5.37 -29.99 -28.44
CA PRO A 68 -4.36 -29.40 -29.32
C PRO A 68 -4.92 -29.00 -30.68
N HIS A 69 -5.75 -29.86 -31.30
CA HIS A 69 -6.38 -29.57 -32.59
C HIS A 69 -7.38 -28.41 -32.48
N ALA A 70 -8.17 -28.38 -31.40
CA ALA A 70 -9.10 -27.28 -31.13
C ALA A 70 -8.36 -25.92 -31.01
N LEU A 71 -7.24 -25.88 -30.28
CA LEU A 71 -6.45 -24.65 -30.11
C LEU A 71 -5.78 -24.20 -31.41
N THR A 72 -5.22 -25.12 -32.20
CA THR A 72 -4.59 -24.79 -33.49
C THR A 72 -5.62 -24.26 -34.50
N LEU A 73 -6.79 -24.89 -34.58
CA LEU A 73 -7.88 -24.42 -35.45
C LEU A 73 -8.42 -23.06 -34.99
N ALA A 74 -8.63 -22.87 -33.69
CA ALA A 74 -9.11 -21.61 -33.16
C ALA A 74 -8.10 -20.46 -33.35
N ALA A 75 -6.80 -20.75 -33.29
CA ALA A 75 -5.75 -19.76 -33.57
C ALA A 75 -5.79 -19.27 -35.03
N HIS A 76 -6.15 -20.15 -35.98
CA HIS A 76 -6.34 -19.77 -37.38
C HIS A 76 -7.66 -19.01 -37.62
N ALA A 77 -8.73 -19.36 -36.91
CA ALA A 77 -10.06 -18.74 -37.06
C ALA A 77 -10.12 -17.29 -36.56
N GLY A 78 -9.27 -16.91 -35.61
CA GLY A 78 -9.14 -15.54 -35.12
C GLY A 78 -9.15 -15.42 -33.58
N PRO A 79 -8.83 -14.22 -33.05
CA PRO A 79 -8.56 -14.04 -31.62
C PRO A 79 -9.79 -14.30 -30.73
N HIS A 80 -10.99 -13.89 -31.18
CA HIS A 80 -12.22 -14.06 -30.40
C HIS A 80 -12.58 -15.54 -30.19
N LEU A 81 -12.47 -16.37 -31.24
CA LEU A 81 -12.73 -17.80 -31.12
C LEU A 81 -11.64 -18.50 -30.31
N PHE A 82 -10.38 -18.08 -30.48
CA PHE A 82 -9.25 -18.62 -29.71
C PHE A 82 -9.42 -18.41 -28.20
N GLU A 83 -9.79 -17.22 -27.75
CA GLU A 83 -10.02 -16.92 -26.33
C GLU A 83 -11.12 -17.80 -25.73
N LYS A 84 -12.28 -17.89 -26.41
CA LYS A 84 -13.41 -18.74 -25.98
C LYS A 84 -13.02 -20.22 -25.90
N THR A 85 -12.26 -20.70 -26.88
CA THR A 85 -11.80 -22.09 -26.95
C THR A 85 -10.81 -22.38 -25.84
N ARG A 86 -9.80 -21.52 -25.66
CA ARG A 86 -8.79 -21.60 -24.59
C ARG A 86 -9.43 -21.65 -23.21
N ASP A 87 -10.40 -20.78 -22.94
CA ASP A 87 -11.10 -20.77 -21.66
C ASP A 87 -11.94 -22.04 -21.45
N SER A 88 -12.54 -22.57 -22.52
CA SER A 88 -13.28 -23.83 -22.47
C SER A 88 -12.37 -25.03 -22.21
N VAL A 89 -11.17 -25.06 -22.82
CA VAL A 89 -10.15 -26.08 -22.55
C VAL A 89 -9.67 -25.99 -21.10
N LEU A 90 -9.30 -24.81 -20.63
CA LEU A 90 -8.79 -24.61 -19.26
C LEU A 90 -9.81 -24.96 -18.17
N LYS A 91 -11.12 -24.88 -18.47
CA LYS A 91 -12.18 -25.35 -17.56
C LYS A 91 -12.33 -26.87 -17.51
N ARG A 92 -11.91 -27.57 -18.57
CA ARG A 92 -12.01 -29.05 -18.69
C ARG A 92 -10.72 -29.77 -18.29
N VAL A 93 -9.58 -29.07 -18.33
CA VAL A 93 -8.31 -29.61 -17.86
C VAL A 93 -8.21 -29.40 -16.35
N ASP A 94 -8.28 -30.51 -15.61
CA ASP A 94 -8.09 -30.49 -14.16
C ASP A 94 -6.61 -30.35 -13.80
N GLY A 95 -6.32 -29.51 -12.80
CA GLY A 95 -4.97 -29.38 -12.23
C GLY A 95 -4.69 -28.01 -11.63
N SER A 96 -3.82 -27.97 -10.62
CA SER A 96 -3.34 -26.72 -10.03
C SER A 96 -2.63 -25.83 -11.05
N LEU A 97 -1.88 -26.44 -11.98
CA LEU A 97 -1.20 -25.73 -13.06
C LEU A 97 -2.21 -25.12 -14.05
N ALA A 98 -3.25 -25.85 -14.46
CA ALA A 98 -4.27 -25.34 -15.37
C ALA A 98 -5.03 -24.14 -14.78
N SER A 99 -5.32 -24.18 -13.48
CA SER A 99 -5.91 -23.05 -12.76
C SER A 99 -5.00 -21.82 -12.75
N LEU A 100 -3.70 -21.99 -12.45
CA LEU A 100 -2.73 -20.90 -12.47
C LEU A 100 -2.55 -20.32 -13.88
N VAL A 101 -2.36 -21.18 -14.88
CA VAL A 101 -2.26 -20.76 -16.29
C VAL A 101 -3.50 -19.97 -16.69
N GLY A 102 -4.70 -20.46 -16.34
CA GLY A 102 -5.93 -19.75 -16.64
C GLY A 102 -6.05 -18.39 -15.94
N ALA A 103 -5.62 -18.28 -14.69
CA ALA A 103 -5.64 -17.00 -13.98
C ALA A 103 -4.67 -15.99 -14.61
N VAL A 104 -3.45 -16.41 -14.95
CA VAL A 104 -2.44 -15.56 -15.61
C VAL A 104 -2.92 -15.12 -16.99
N VAL A 105 -3.44 -16.05 -17.78
CA VAL A 105 -3.89 -15.80 -19.16
C VAL A 105 -5.12 -14.89 -19.22
N ARG A 106 -6.04 -15.01 -18.26
CA ARG A 106 -7.21 -14.12 -18.14
C ARG A 106 -6.88 -12.77 -17.48
N GLY A 107 -5.67 -12.60 -16.94
CA GLY A 107 -5.30 -11.43 -16.14
C GLY A 107 -6.05 -11.36 -14.80
N ASP A 108 -6.65 -12.45 -14.34
CA ASP A 108 -7.40 -12.50 -13.08
C ASP A 108 -6.44 -12.70 -11.91
N LEU A 109 -5.64 -11.67 -11.63
CA LEU A 109 -4.67 -11.66 -10.53
C LEU A 109 -5.37 -11.54 -9.16
N THR A 110 -6.62 -11.07 -9.15
CA THR A 110 -7.48 -11.05 -7.97
C THR A 110 -7.71 -12.46 -7.42
N THR A 111 -8.05 -13.42 -8.28
CA THR A 111 -8.21 -14.81 -7.84
C THR A 111 -6.91 -15.42 -7.31
N ILE A 112 -5.76 -15.03 -7.85
CA ILE A 112 -4.46 -15.46 -7.33
C ILE A 112 -4.27 -14.89 -5.91
N ALA A 113 -4.58 -13.61 -5.68
CA ALA A 113 -4.45 -13.00 -4.37
C ALA A 113 -5.43 -13.59 -3.34
N THR A 114 -6.63 -14.02 -3.74
CA THR A 114 -7.70 -14.47 -2.82
C THR A 114 -7.81 -15.98 -2.64
N THR A 115 -7.45 -16.78 -3.64
CA THR A 115 -7.68 -18.24 -3.65
C THR A 115 -6.41 -19.02 -3.34
N THR A 116 -5.24 -18.37 -3.41
CA THR A 116 -3.98 -19.05 -3.08
C THR A 116 -3.93 -19.46 -1.61
N LYS A 117 -3.40 -20.66 -1.37
CA LYS A 117 -3.11 -21.19 -0.04
C LYS A 117 -2.07 -20.30 0.65
N LEU A 118 -2.33 -19.94 1.89
CA LEU A 118 -1.45 -19.06 2.67
C LEU A 118 -0.07 -19.67 2.95
N SER A 119 0.12 -20.99 2.79
CA SER A 119 1.44 -21.64 2.83
C SER A 119 2.36 -21.19 1.68
N ASN A 120 1.78 -20.86 0.53
CA ASN A 120 2.48 -20.54 -0.72
C ASN A 120 2.37 -19.04 -1.05
N TRP A 121 2.21 -18.18 -0.04
CA TRP A 121 2.03 -16.74 -0.22
C TRP A 121 3.17 -16.08 -1.00
N LYS A 122 4.39 -16.60 -0.89
CA LYS A 122 5.56 -16.11 -1.64
C LYS A 122 5.39 -16.31 -3.15
N GLU A 123 4.86 -17.45 -3.56
CA GLU A 123 4.58 -17.75 -4.97
C GLU A 123 3.49 -16.83 -5.51
N ALA A 124 2.42 -16.61 -4.73
CA ALA A 124 1.37 -15.65 -5.08
C ALA A 124 1.92 -14.23 -5.24
N LEU A 125 2.76 -13.77 -4.30
CA LEU A 125 3.35 -12.44 -4.35
C LEU A 125 4.27 -12.28 -5.57
N VAL A 126 5.07 -13.30 -5.91
CA VAL A 126 5.91 -13.28 -7.12
C VAL A 126 5.05 -13.25 -8.38
N ALA A 127 3.96 -14.01 -8.45
CA ALA A 127 3.04 -13.97 -9.58
C ALA A 127 2.42 -12.57 -9.75
N ILE A 128 1.95 -11.97 -8.65
CA ILE A 128 1.44 -10.59 -8.64
C ILE A 128 2.54 -9.62 -9.10
N LEU A 129 3.77 -9.74 -8.60
CA LEU A 129 4.88 -8.87 -9.02
C LEU A 129 5.26 -9.03 -10.50
N THR A 130 5.06 -10.21 -11.08
CA THR A 130 5.47 -10.52 -12.46
C THR A 130 4.43 -10.09 -13.48
N TYR A 131 3.15 -10.28 -13.19
CA TYR A 131 2.07 -10.10 -14.17
C TYR A 131 1.23 -8.84 -13.93
N CYS A 132 1.33 -8.20 -12.76
CA CYS A 132 0.52 -7.03 -12.44
C CYS A 132 1.12 -5.74 -13.01
N SER A 133 0.25 -4.80 -13.40
CA SER A 133 0.66 -3.43 -13.65
C SER A 133 0.98 -2.70 -12.34
N ASN A 134 1.83 -1.67 -12.40
CA ASN A 134 2.24 -0.92 -11.21
C ASN A 134 1.05 -0.33 -10.43
N GLU A 135 -0.03 0.04 -11.11
CA GLU A 135 -1.22 0.64 -10.49
C GLU A 135 -2.02 -0.36 -9.65
N GLN A 136 -2.18 -1.59 -10.13
CA GLN A 136 -2.95 -2.63 -9.45
C GLN A 136 -2.11 -3.42 -8.43
N PHE A 137 -0.78 -3.36 -8.55
CA PHE A 137 0.14 -4.11 -7.71
C PHE A 137 -0.04 -3.79 -6.22
N SER A 138 -0.12 -2.50 -5.87
CA SER A 138 -0.28 -2.06 -4.48
C SER A 138 -1.56 -2.65 -3.86
N GLN A 139 -2.69 -2.56 -4.56
CA GLN A 139 -3.97 -3.06 -4.09
C GLN A 139 -3.98 -4.58 -3.89
N LEU A 140 -3.44 -5.34 -4.84
CA LEU A 140 -3.39 -6.80 -4.75
C LEU A 140 -2.42 -7.29 -3.68
N ALA A 141 -1.27 -6.62 -3.53
CA ALA A 141 -0.31 -6.93 -2.48
C ALA A 141 -0.89 -6.62 -1.08
N GLU A 142 -1.64 -5.52 -0.93
CA GLU A 142 -2.37 -5.25 0.32
C GLU A 142 -3.42 -6.32 0.61
N ALA A 143 -4.24 -6.71 -0.38
CA ALA A 143 -5.27 -7.73 -0.19
C ALA A 143 -4.68 -9.09 0.23
N LEU A 144 -3.52 -9.47 -0.33
CA LEU A 144 -2.78 -10.66 0.11
C LEU A 144 -2.27 -10.50 1.55
N GLY A 145 -1.77 -9.31 1.90
CA GLY A 145 -1.33 -8.96 3.25
C GLY A 145 -2.46 -9.05 4.28
N GLU A 146 -3.64 -8.52 3.97
CA GLU A 146 -4.80 -8.58 4.86
C GLU A 146 -5.25 -10.01 5.14
N ARG A 147 -5.21 -10.89 4.13
CA ARG A 147 -5.50 -12.32 4.31
C ARG A 147 -4.48 -13.01 5.21
N LEU A 148 -3.19 -12.66 5.09
CA LEU A 148 -2.14 -13.18 5.95
C LEU A 148 -2.29 -12.67 7.38
N GLU A 149 -2.63 -11.39 7.54
CA GLU A 149 -2.87 -10.77 8.84
C GLU A 149 -4.10 -11.37 9.55
N ALA A 150 -5.16 -11.67 8.81
CA ALA A 150 -6.37 -12.33 9.34
C ALA A 150 -6.10 -13.73 9.90
N LYS A 151 -5.01 -14.40 9.48
CA LYS A 151 -4.60 -15.69 10.05
C LYS A 151 -4.10 -15.55 11.50
N GLY A 152 -3.54 -14.39 11.87
CA GLY A 152 -3.16 -14.06 13.25
C GLY A 152 -1.90 -14.75 13.80
N ASP A 153 -1.26 -15.66 13.07
CA ASP A 153 0.00 -16.28 13.49
C ASP A 153 1.16 -15.28 13.43
N SER A 154 2.12 -15.34 14.36
CA SER A 154 3.29 -14.44 14.37
C SER A 154 4.09 -14.48 13.06
N GLU A 155 4.29 -15.68 12.49
CA GLU A 155 4.94 -15.87 11.18
C GLU A 155 4.10 -15.29 10.03
N ALA A 156 2.77 -15.37 10.13
CA ALA A 156 1.87 -14.82 9.13
C ALA A 156 1.83 -13.29 9.18
N LEU A 157 1.93 -12.69 10.37
CA LEU A 157 2.08 -11.25 10.52
C LEU A 157 3.38 -10.74 9.91
N LEU A 158 4.51 -11.41 10.17
CA LEU A 158 5.79 -11.07 9.51
C LEU A 158 5.69 -11.21 7.98
N SER A 159 4.97 -12.22 7.50
CA SER A 159 4.71 -12.40 6.06
C SER A 159 3.83 -11.28 5.49
N ALA A 160 2.77 -10.88 6.21
CA ALA A 160 1.89 -9.77 5.84
C ALA A 160 2.65 -8.44 5.77
N MET A 161 3.58 -8.21 6.70
CA MET A 161 4.45 -7.04 6.66
C MET A 161 5.26 -6.93 5.38
N ILE A 162 5.79 -8.05 4.87
CA ILE A 162 6.51 -8.05 3.60
C ILE A 162 5.58 -7.61 2.45
N CYS A 163 4.34 -8.11 2.45
CA CYS A 163 3.33 -7.69 1.47
C CYS A 163 3.01 -6.19 1.56
N TYR A 164 2.86 -5.63 2.77
CA TYR A 164 2.62 -4.19 2.96
C TYR A 164 3.81 -3.31 2.56
N VAL A 165 5.04 -3.76 2.85
CA VAL A 165 6.27 -3.09 2.39
C VAL A 165 6.34 -3.09 0.86
N CYS A 166 6.01 -4.22 0.22
CA CYS A 166 5.92 -4.28 -1.24
C CYS A 166 4.84 -3.34 -1.78
N ALA A 167 3.67 -3.29 -1.15
CA ALA A 167 2.57 -2.42 -1.56
C ALA A 167 2.84 -0.92 -1.36
N GLY A 168 3.82 -0.56 -0.52
CA GLY A 168 4.06 0.83 -0.11
C GLY A 168 3.11 1.34 0.99
N SER A 169 2.36 0.44 1.63
CA SER A 169 1.35 0.79 2.63
C SER A 169 1.97 0.98 4.01
N LEU A 170 2.33 2.22 4.33
CA LEU A 170 3.05 2.51 5.56
C LEU A 170 2.21 2.28 6.82
N GLU A 171 0.95 2.67 6.80
CA GLU A 171 0.06 2.55 7.97
C GLU A 171 -0.21 1.08 8.32
N LYS A 172 -0.55 0.26 7.32
CA LYS A 172 -0.78 -1.19 7.51
C LYS A 172 0.47 -1.92 7.96
N CYS A 173 1.64 -1.53 7.44
CA CYS A 173 2.93 -2.08 7.87
C CYS A 173 3.17 -1.81 9.37
N VAL A 174 2.94 -0.57 9.83
CA VAL A 174 3.11 -0.21 11.24
C VAL A 174 2.08 -0.88 12.14
N SER A 175 0.81 -0.94 11.74
CA SER A 175 -0.22 -1.64 12.52
C SER A 175 0.09 -3.11 12.68
N CYS A 176 0.60 -3.76 11.62
CA CYS A 176 0.98 -5.16 11.64
C CYS A 176 2.21 -5.42 12.54
N TRP A 177 3.20 -4.52 12.52
CA TRP A 177 4.36 -4.62 13.42
C TRP A 177 3.98 -4.54 14.90
N ILE A 178 3.11 -3.57 15.25
CA ILE A 178 2.64 -3.39 16.63
C ILE A 178 1.93 -4.65 17.12
N LYS A 179 1.12 -5.30 16.27
CA LYS A 179 0.46 -6.58 16.58
C LYS A 179 1.45 -7.73 16.79
N THR A 180 2.55 -7.74 16.03
CA THR A 180 3.58 -8.78 16.14
C THR A 180 4.40 -8.64 17.43
N ARG A 181 4.58 -7.41 17.92
CA ARG A 181 5.36 -7.09 19.13
C ARG A 181 4.56 -6.19 20.07
N PRO A 182 3.57 -6.73 20.80
CA PRO A 182 2.74 -5.95 21.73
C PRO A 182 3.55 -5.34 22.89
N SER A 183 4.74 -5.86 23.17
CA SER A 183 5.66 -5.37 24.20
C SER A 183 6.62 -4.30 23.66
N THR A 184 6.13 -3.29 22.94
CA THR A 184 6.92 -2.24 22.26
C THR A 184 7.62 -1.25 23.22
N ASN A 185 7.82 -1.62 24.49
CA ASN A 185 8.36 -0.74 25.52
C ASN A 185 9.89 -0.65 25.52
N LYS A 186 10.58 -1.38 24.65
CA LYS A 186 12.03 -1.28 24.50
C LYS A 186 12.36 -0.25 23.42
N PRO A 187 13.30 0.68 23.68
CA PRO A 187 13.70 1.70 22.69
C PRO A 187 14.31 1.08 21.42
N GLN A 188 14.86 -0.14 21.50
CA GLN A 188 15.39 -0.87 20.35
C GLN A 188 14.31 -1.29 19.35
N ASP A 189 13.17 -1.81 19.83
CA ASP A 189 12.07 -2.24 18.94
C ASP A 189 11.46 -1.05 18.18
N LEU A 190 11.42 0.11 18.84
CA LEU A 190 11.00 1.38 18.24
C LEU A 190 11.99 1.84 17.17
N GLN A 191 13.30 1.75 17.45
CA GLN A 191 14.34 2.09 16.49
C GLN A 191 14.26 1.22 15.24
N ASP A 192 14.15 -0.10 15.40
CA ASP A 192 14.05 -1.05 14.28
C ASP A 192 12.86 -0.71 13.36
N LEU A 193 11.70 -0.39 13.97
CA LEU A 193 10.51 -0.01 13.21
C LEU A 193 10.70 1.33 12.48
N VAL A 194 11.26 2.34 13.15
CA VAL A 194 11.50 3.65 12.53
C VAL A 194 12.48 3.55 11.36
N GLU A 195 13.48 2.69 11.44
CA GLU A 195 14.41 2.44 10.33
C GLU A 195 13.70 1.88 9.10
N ILE A 196 12.82 0.89 9.31
CA ILE A 196 11.99 0.32 8.23
C ILE A 196 11.09 1.41 7.60
N ILE A 197 10.45 2.23 8.44
CA ILE A 197 9.58 3.33 8.00
C ILE A 197 10.37 4.34 7.16
N MET A 198 11.54 4.79 7.64
CA MET A 198 12.38 5.73 6.90
C MET A 198 12.90 5.15 5.58
N GLY A 199 13.28 3.87 5.59
CA GLY A 199 13.69 3.15 4.39
C GLY A 199 12.56 3.10 3.35
N LEU A 200 11.35 2.77 3.78
CA LEU A 200 10.16 2.72 2.92
C LEU A 200 9.79 4.10 2.40
N GLN A 201 9.78 5.14 3.25
CA GLN A 201 9.52 6.52 2.85
C GLN A 201 10.52 7.02 1.80
N ARG A 202 11.81 6.72 1.99
CA ARG A 202 12.85 7.06 1.01
C ARG A 202 12.64 6.32 -0.30
N SER A 203 12.34 5.02 -0.27
CA SER A 203 12.05 4.25 -1.49
C SER A 203 10.84 4.81 -2.25
N LEU A 204 9.79 5.19 -1.52
CA LEU A 204 8.57 5.72 -2.10
C LEU A 204 8.82 7.11 -2.73
N SER A 205 9.62 7.93 -2.05
CA SER A 205 10.08 9.23 -2.58
C SER A 205 10.90 9.10 -3.86
N CYS A 206 11.83 8.12 -3.91
CA CYS A 206 12.61 7.83 -5.13
C CYS A 206 11.73 7.33 -6.28
N ALA A 207 10.62 6.65 -5.98
CA ALA A 207 9.62 6.23 -6.95
C ALA A 207 8.65 7.37 -7.36
N GLY A 208 8.92 8.62 -6.96
CA GLY A 208 8.11 9.79 -7.32
C GLY A 208 6.81 9.95 -6.51
N HIS A 209 6.63 9.16 -5.45
CA HIS A 209 5.45 9.25 -4.58
C HIS A 209 5.78 10.11 -3.35
N SER A 210 5.02 11.18 -3.13
CA SER A 210 5.17 12.02 -1.94
C SER A 210 4.52 11.35 -0.73
N VAL A 211 5.30 11.02 0.31
CA VAL A 211 4.76 10.49 1.56
C VAL A 211 4.38 11.65 2.48
N ASN A 212 3.13 12.06 2.41
CA ASN A 212 2.55 12.99 3.38
C ASN A 212 1.81 12.18 4.45
N LEU A 213 2.23 12.31 5.70
CA LEU A 213 1.55 11.65 6.80
C LEU A 213 0.30 12.46 7.17
N SER A 214 -0.84 11.78 7.26
CA SER A 214 -2.07 12.40 7.76
C SER A 214 -1.94 12.76 9.24
N GLU A 215 -2.63 13.83 9.65
CA GLU A 215 -2.75 14.18 11.07
C GLU A 215 -3.32 13.00 11.86
N GLY A 216 -2.67 12.64 12.97
CA GLY A 216 -3.12 11.54 13.84
C GLY A 216 -2.81 10.13 13.34
N SER A 217 -2.07 9.96 12.25
CA SER A 217 -1.62 8.62 11.81
C SER A 217 -0.75 7.95 12.89
N THR A 218 -0.86 6.63 13.03
CA THR A 218 -0.04 5.82 13.96
C THR A 218 1.45 6.00 13.69
N VAL A 219 1.83 6.15 12.42
CA VAL A 219 3.19 6.45 11.95
C VAL A 219 3.66 7.79 12.51
N SER A 220 2.78 8.79 12.51
CA SER A 220 3.10 10.14 12.98
C SER A 220 3.39 10.14 14.48
N SER A 221 2.53 9.51 15.27
CA SER A 221 2.73 9.33 16.72
C SER A 221 4.04 8.60 17.02
N LEU A 222 4.36 7.55 16.26
CA LEU A 222 5.56 6.74 16.45
C LEU A 222 6.84 7.55 16.19
N LEU A 223 6.86 8.32 15.10
CA LEU A 223 7.99 9.19 14.77
C LEU A 223 8.14 10.33 15.79
N CYS A 224 7.05 10.89 16.31
CA CYS A 224 7.10 11.88 17.39
C CYS A 224 7.70 11.29 18.68
N GLN A 225 7.30 10.07 19.05
CA GLN A 225 7.84 9.38 20.22
C GLN A 225 9.35 9.14 20.08
N TYR A 226 9.79 8.65 18.92
CA TYR A 226 11.20 8.40 18.66
C TYR A 226 12.04 9.69 18.59
N ALA A 227 11.54 10.72 17.90
CA ALA A 227 12.20 12.02 17.85
C ALA A 227 12.33 12.66 19.25
N SER A 228 11.31 12.49 20.11
CA SER A 228 11.37 12.94 21.50
C SER A 228 12.44 12.21 22.31
N LEU A 229 12.60 10.89 22.09
CA LEU A 229 13.66 10.10 22.73
C LEU A 229 15.06 10.58 22.29
N LEU A 230 15.27 10.82 21.00
CA LEU A 230 16.53 11.36 20.47
C LEU A 230 16.82 12.77 20.99
N ALA A 231 15.79 13.61 21.11
CA ALA A 231 15.92 14.95 21.68
C ALA A 231 16.32 14.88 23.16
N ALA A 232 15.77 13.95 23.94
CA ALA A 232 16.14 13.72 25.33
C ALA A 232 17.60 13.24 25.49
N GLN A 233 18.15 12.55 24.49
CA GLN A 233 19.56 12.15 24.41
C GLN A 233 20.49 13.30 23.96
N GLY A 234 19.95 14.49 23.64
CA GLY A 234 20.72 15.65 23.19
C GLY A 234 21.01 15.68 21.69
N VAL A 235 20.52 14.73 20.90
CA VAL A 235 20.76 14.63 19.45
C VAL A 235 19.63 15.30 18.66
N LEU A 236 19.48 16.62 18.85
CA LEU A 236 18.36 17.39 18.29
C LEU A 236 18.36 17.43 16.74
N ARG A 237 19.53 17.52 16.10
CA ARG A 237 19.64 17.60 14.64
C ARG A 237 19.06 16.36 13.95
N THR A 238 19.40 15.19 14.45
CA THR A 238 18.90 13.92 13.94
C THR A 238 17.42 13.76 14.25
N ALA A 239 16.96 14.17 15.44
CA ALA A 239 15.54 14.16 15.80
C ALA A 239 14.68 14.95 14.80
N VAL A 240 15.12 16.13 14.37
CA VAL A 240 14.42 16.95 13.36
C VAL A 240 14.31 16.21 12.01
N SER A 241 15.35 15.47 11.60
CA SER A 241 15.35 14.78 10.31
C SER A 241 14.24 13.72 10.19
N TYR A 242 13.86 13.08 11.30
CA TYR A 242 12.74 12.12 11.35
C TYR A 242 11.36 12.78 11.25
N LEU A 243 11.28 14.10 11.41
CA LEU A 243 10.05 14.88 11.35
C LEU A 243 9.92 15.68 10.05
N ASN A 244 10.79 15.45 9.06
CA ASN A 244 10.78 16.19 7.80
C ASN A 244 9.49 15.98 6.98
N SER A 245 8.84 14.83 7.12
CA SER A 245 7.54 14.52 6.50
C SER A 245 6.34 15.14 7.23
N ALA A 246 6.58 15.96 8.25
CA ALA A 246 5.54 16.68 8.98
C ALA A 246 4.89 17.77 8.12
N THR A 247 3.59 17.64 7.90
CA THR A 247 2.75 18.64 7.25
C THR A 247 2.07 19.53 8.30
N HIS A 248 1.31 18.93 9.22
CA HIS A 248 0.52 19.62 10.24
C HIS A 248 0.43 18.81 11.57
N GLY A 249 -0.26 19.34 12.58
CA GLY A 249 -0.47 18.69 13.88
C GLY A 249 0.72 18.66 14.84
N GLU A 250 0.70 17.70 15.77
CA GLU A 250 1.69 17.55 16.85
C GLU A 250 3.11 17.36 16.33
N MET A 251 3.26 16.66 15.20
CA MET A 251 4.55 16.40 14.58
C MET A 251 5.22 17.69 14.09
N ALA A 252 4.45 18.59 13.46
CA ALA A 252 4.94 19.89 13.02
C ALA A 252 5.30 20.78 14.23
N ALA A 253 4.48 20.77 15.29
CA ALA A 253 4.76 21.50 16.51
C ALA A 253 6.05 21.02 17.22
N LEU A 254 6.28 19.71 17.28
CA LEU A 254 7.51 19.13 17.81
C LEU A 254 8.72 19.53 16.96
N ARG A 255 8.59 19.46 15.64
CA ARG A 255 9.63 19.88 14.70
C ARG A 255 10.03 21.35 14.93
N ASP A 256 9.05 22.24 15.03
CA ASP A 256 9.30 23.67 15.26
C ASP A 256 9.96 23.94 16.62
N ARG A 257 9.55 23.23 17.68
CA ARG A 257 10.19 23.31 19.00
C ARG A 257 11.65 22.88 18.94
N LEU A 258 11.96 21.81 18.22
CA LEU A 258 13.34 21.33 18.04
C LEU A 258 14.18 22.29 17.19
N TYR A 259 13.60 22.90 16.14
CA TYR A 259 14.27 23.94 15.35
C TYR A 259 14.63 25.17 16.20
N ARG A 260 13.71 25.62 17.05
CA ARG A 260 13.98 26.72 17.99
C ARG A 260 15.07 26.37 18.99
N ALA A 261 15.07 25.16 19.52
CA ALA A 261 16.11 24.68 20.42
C ALA A 261 17.50 24.59 19.75
N LEU A 262 17.54 24.39 18.43
CA LEU A 262 18.76 24.44 17.63
C LEU A 262 19.19 25.87 17.21
N GLY A 263 18.40 26.90 17.56
CA GLY A 263 18.68 28.29 17.21
C GLY A 263 18.30 28.69 15.78
N TYR A 264 17.53 27.86 15.07
CA TYR A 264 17.05 28.21 13.73
C TYR A 264 15.86 29.17 13.81
N PRO A 265 15.84 30.25 13.01
CA PRO A 265 14.67 31.12 12.90
C PRO A 265 13.55 30.37 12.17
N THR A 266 12.56 29.88 12.91
CA THR A 266 11.31 29.38 12.31
C THR A 266 10.45 30.59 11.96
N GLY A 267 10.23 30.81 10.66
CA GLY A 267 9.43 31.92 10.15
C GLY A 267 7.96 31.79 10.54
N SER A 268 7.59 32.39 11.66
CA SER A 268 6.27 32.97 12.03
C SER A 268 6.19 33.03 13.56
N SER A 269 6.88 34.03 14.12
CA SER A 269 6.57 34.49 15.47
C SER A 269 5.33 35.38 15.37
N THR A 270 4.13 34.84 15.60
CA THR A 270 3.08 35.63 16.25
C THR A 270 3.44 35.73 17.73
N ALA A 271 4.46 36.53 18.00
CA ALA A 271 4.76 36.98 19.35
C ALA A 271 3.69 38.00 19.73
N THR A 272 2.72 37.59 20.55
CA THR A 272 2.05 38.56 21.44
C THR A 272 3.09 39.05 22.44
N PRO A 273 3.43 40.34 22.48
CA PRO A 273 4.36 40.85 23.47
C PRO A 273 3.72 40.73 24.86
N ALA A 274 4.37 39.97 25.73
CA ALA A 274 4.03 39.94 27.16
C ALA A 274 4.39 41.31 27.76
N THR A 275 3.35 42.00 28.23
CA THR A 275 3.42 43.26 28.98
C THR A 275 4.43 43.15 30.12
N SER A 276 5.42 44.03 30.13
CA SER A 276 6.35 44.20 31.25
C SER A 276 5.61 44.76 32.45
N HIS A 277 5.54 43.98 33.54
CA HIS A 277 5.13 44.49 34.84
C HIS A 277 6.20 45.48 35.35
N GLN A 278 5.82 46.75 35.40
CA GLN A 278 6.61 47.83 35.97
C GLN A 278 6.53 47.75 37.51
N THR A 279 7.64 47.33 38.14
CA THR A 279 7.83 47.34 39.59
C THR A 279 7.91 48.78 40.09
N ASN A 280 6.82 49.29 40.68
CA ASN A 280 6.77 50.64 41.23
C ASN A 280 7.29 50.65 42.66
N GLN A 281 8.50 51.18 42.86
CA GLN A 281 9.12 51.38 44.17
C GLN A 281 8.40 52.51 44.92
N ARG A 282 7.68 52.16 45.98
CA ARG A 282 7.05 53.11 46.90
C ARG A 282 8.05 53.51 48.00
N ARG A 283 8.65 54.70 47.88
CA ARG A 283 9.29 55.39 49.00
C ARG A 283 8.21 56.07 49.83
N THR A 284 8.09 55.71 51.11
CA THR A 284 7.49 56.60 52.12
C THR A 284 8.21 56.44 53.45
N SER A 285 8.89 57.52 53.83
CA SER A 285 9.51 57.81 55.11
C SER A 285 8.47 57.94 56.22
N THR A 286 8.79 57.40 57.39
CA THR A 286 8.19 57.72 58.70
C THR A 286 8.53 59.18 59.09
N PRO A 287 7.70 59.85 59.92
CA PRO A 287 7.95 59.77 61.37
C PRO A 287 6.68 59.71 62.25
N HIS A 288 6.91 59.15 63.44
CA HIS A 288 6.07 59.16 64.63
C HIS A 288 5.77 60.59 65.13
N ALA A 289 4.53 60.84 65.56
CA ALA A 289 4.22 61.81 66.61
C ALA A 289 2.91 61.44 67.33
N TYR A 290 2.92 61.71 68.64
CA TYR A 290 2.00 61.27 69.69
C TYR A 290 0.59 61.90 69.63
N GLY A 291 -0.33 61.27 70.36
CA GLY A 291 -1.77 61.56 70.40
C GLY A 291 -2.25 62.76 71.24
N GLN A 292 -3.57 62.90 71.12
CA GLN A 292 -4.57 63.44 72.07
C GLN A 292 -5.00 64.93 71.95
N PRO A 293 -6.19 65.31 72.46
CA PRO A 293 -7.43 65.34 71.66
C PRO A 293 -8.16 66.70 71.78
N GLN A 294 -9.15 67.02 70.93
CA GLN A 294 -10.23 67.95 71.31
C GLN A 294 -11.50 67.78 70.46
N VAL A 295 -12.60 68.14 71.11
CA VAL A 295 -14.02 67.93 70.89
C VAL A 295 -14.60 68.97 69.92
N SER A 296 -15.60 68.60 69.12
CA SER A 296 -16.82 69.42 68.94
C SER A 296 -17.91 68.67 68.18
N SER A 297 -19.08 68.67 68.82
CA SER A 297 -20.36 68.06 68.48
C SER A 297 -21.29 69.01 67.72
N ALA A 298 -22.36 68.41 67.18
CA ALA A 298 -23.63 69.00 66.75
C ALA A 298 -23.62 69.58 65.32
N LEU A 299 -24.61 69.38 64.45
CA LEU A 299 -26.07 69.14 64.55
C LEU A 299 -26.48 68.21 63.38
N LEU A 300 -27.33 67.17 63.48
CA LEU A 300 -28.73 67.03 63.93
C LEU A 300 -29.77 67.58 62.93
N SER A 301 -30.30 66.68 62.08
CA SER A 301 -31.70 66.50 61.58
C SER A 301 -31.62 65.52 60.38
N ASP A 302 -32.50 64.57 60.06
CA ASP A 302 -33.92 64.31 60.31
C ASP A 302 -34.17 62.78 60.25
N PHE A 303 -34.85 62.18 61.22
CA PHE A 303 -36.26 61.76 61.14
C PHE A 303 -36.64 60.87 59.93
N TYR A 304 -36.72 59.55 60.16
CA TYR A 304 -37.85 58.76 59.65
C TYR A 304 -38.15 57.60 60.61
N ARG A 305 -39.37 57.65 61.16
CA ARG A 305 -40.01 56.66 62.03
C ARG A 305 -40.94 55.82 61.15
N VAL A 306 -40.80 54.51 61.16
CA VAL A 306 -41.84 53.53 60.80
C VAL A 306 -41.73 52.39 61.81
N ASP A 307 -42.85 52.19 62.52
CA ASP A 307 -43.26 51.12 63.44
C ASP A 307 -42.43 50.82 64.71
#